data_AF-A0A401Q0U0-F1
#
_entry.id   AF-A0A401Q0U0-F1
#
_cell.length_a   1.000
_cell.length_b   1.000
_cell.length_c   1.000
_cell.angle_alpha   90.00
_cell.angle_beta   90.00
_cell.angle_gamma   90.00
#
_symmetry.space_group_name_H-M   'P 1'
#
loop_
_entity.id
_entity.type
_entity.pdbx_description
1 polymer ?
#
loop_
_entity_poly.entity_id
_entity_poly.type
_entity_poly.pdbx_seq_one_letter_code
_entity_poly.pdbx_strand_id
1 'polypeptide(L)'
;MTPGVKPGCLGHCSSYGNLCHNGGRCIEKYNGYSCNCSHSAYDGPFCKKEISALFESETSLTYTLEKSPIVVKNLSDLSSAVSSDITLLKENIAFRFRTVHTPCMLLYISSLDGEYVAVTLSKNGKSNE
;
A
#
# COMPACT_ATOMS: atom_id res chain seq x y z
N MET A 1 -9.43 33.03 -29.14
CA MET A 1 -9.73 32.75 -27.71
C MET A 1 -10.86 31.74 -27.69
N THR A 2 -10.67 30.56 -27.11
CA THR A 2 -11.70 29.52 -27.01
C THR A 2 -12.64 29.84 -25.84
N PRO A 3 -13.95 30.05 -26.08
CA PRO A 3 -14.92 30.29 -25.01
C PRO A 3 -14.91 29.12 -24.01
N GLY A 4 -14.83 29.42 -22.72
CA GLY A 4 -14.83 28.40 -21.65
C GLY A 4 -13.45 27.91 -21.21
N VAL A 5 -12.36 28.37 -21.81
CA VAL A 5 -10.99 27.99 -21.39
C VAL A 5 -10.26 29.20 -20.81
N LYS A 6 -9.89 29.12 -19.51
CA LYS A 6 -8.98 30.09 -18.89
C LYS A 6 -7.52 29.64 -19.11
N PRO A 7 -6.65 30.46 -19.74
CA PRO A 7 -5.23 30.18 -19.78
C PRO A 7 -4.62 30.27 -18.37
N GLY A 8 -3.64 29.40 -18.07
CA GLY A 8 -2.85 29.47 -16.83
C GLY A 8 -3.33 28.64 -15.63
N CYS A 9 -3.93 27.47 -15.84
CA CYS A 9 -4.34 26.64 -14.70
C CYS A 9 -3.11 25.96 -14.05
N LEU A 10 -2.64 26.50 -12.91
CA LEU A 10 -1.57 25.91 -12.10
C LEU A 10 -1.97 24.59 -11.42
N GLY A 11 -3.26 24.25 -11.43
CA GLY A 11 -3.82 23.10 -10.71
C GLY A 11 -4.04 23.37 -9.23
N HIS A 12 -5.12 22.81 -8.67
CA HIS A 12 -5.41 22.84 -7.24
C HIS A 12 -4.29 22.21 -6.41
N CYS A 13 -3.60 21.19 -6.90
CA CYS A 13 -2.51 20.57 -6.14
C CYS A 13 -1.30 21.48 -5.92
N SER A 14 -1.07 22.49 -6.77
CA SER A 14 -0.01 23.47 -6.55
C SER A 14 -0.31 24.37 -5.35
N SER A 15 -1.58 24.70 -5.11
CA SER A 15 -2.00 25.57 -4.01
C SER A 15 -2.41 24.82 -2.74
N TYR A 16 -3.00 23.63 -2.90
CA TYR A 16 -3.63 22.86 -1.83
C TYR A 16 -2.97 21.51 -1.58
N GLY A 17 -1.92 21.15 -2.33
CA GLY A 17 -1.26 19.85 -2.19
C GLY A 17 -0.65 19.62 -0.81
N ASN A 18 -0.24 20.69 -0.13
CA ASN A 18 0.25 20.65 1.25
C ASN A 18 -0.83 20.29 2.28
N LEU A 19 -2.12 20.27 1.89
CA LEU A 19 -3.22 19.81 2.74
C LEU A 19 -3.34 18.28 2.75
N CYS A 20 -2.63 17.57 1.87
CA CYS A 20 -2.47 16.12 1.96
C CYS A 20 -1.37 15.79 2.98
N HIS A 21 -1.76 15.29 4.15
CA HIS A 21 -0.82 15.02 5.23
C HIS A 21 -0.22 13.61 5.15
N ASN A 22 0.78 13.35 6.00
CA ASN A 22 1.32 12.02 6.27
C ASN A 22 1.79 11.22 5.02
N GLY A 23 2.35 11.92 4.04
CA GLY A 23 2.81 11.32 2.79
C GLY A 23 1.70 11.06 1.76
N GLY A 24 0.49 11.56 2.00
CA GLY A 24 -0.60 11.53 1.03
C GLY A 24 -0.26 12.30 -0.24
N ARG A 25 -0.56 11.73 -1.41
CA ARG A 25 -0.30 12.35 -2.71
C ARG A 25 -1.51 13.16 -3.18
N CYS A 26 -1.31 14.43 -3.49
CA CYS A 26 -2.36 15.22 -4.12
C CYS A 26 -2.63 14.77 -5.56
N ILE A 27 -3.91 14.59 -5.89
CA ILE A 27 -4.40 14.26 -7.23
C ILE A 27 -5.32 15.38 -7.70
N GLU A 28 -4.97 15.97 -8.84
CA GLU A 28 -5.75 16.99 -9.52
C GLU A 28 -7.04 16.40 -10.11
N LYS A 29 -8.15 17.12 -9.99
CA LYS A 29 -9.45 16.77 -10.58
C LYS A 29 -9.99 17.93 -11.40
N TYR A 30 -10.88 17.64 -12.34
CA TYR A 30 -11.48 18.66 -13.20
C TYR A 30 -12.21 19.78 -12.43
N ASN A 31 -12.70 19.48 -11.23
CA ASN A 31 -13.44 20.40 -10.35
C ASN A 31 -12.81 20.54 -8.95
N GLY A 32 -11.52 20.24 -8.78
CA GLY A 32 -10.86 20.35 -7.47
C GLY A 32 -9.64 19.46 -7.32
N TYR A 33 -9.43 18.93 -6.12
CA TYR A 33 -8.37 17.97 -5.83
C TYR A 33 -8.85 16.91 -4.84
N SER A 34 -8.06 15.84 -4.69
CA SER A 34 -8.21 14.87 -3.62
C SER A 34 -6.87 14.32 -3.18
N CYS A 35 -6.77 13.84 -1.94
CA CYS A 35 -5.58 13.17 -1.46
C CYS A 35 -5.69 11.65 -1.66
N ASN A 36 -4.68 11.04 -2.27
CA ASN A 36 -4.50 9.60 -2.31
C ASN A 36 -3.62 9.19 -1.12
N CYS A 37 -4.24 8.45 -0.20
CA CYS A 37 -3.60 7.96 1.02
C CYS A 37 -3.18 6.47 0.92
N SER A 38 -3.34 5.80 -0.22
CA SER A 38 -3.13 4.35 -0.38
C SER A 38 -1.70 3.87 -0.10
N HIS A 39 -0.73 4.78 -0.15
CA HIS A 39 0.67 4.49 0.18
C HIS A 39 1.06 5.05 1.57
N SER A 40 0.08 5.34 2.42
CA SER A 40 0.26 5.85 3.77
C SER A 40 -0.52 5.00 4.78
N ALA A 41 -0.17 5.10 6.06
CA ALA A 41 -0.92 4.51 7.16
C ALA A 41 -2.09 5.40 7.63
N TYR A 42 -2.63 6.22 6.73
CA TYR A 42 -3.68 7.19 7.02
C TYR A 42 -4.76 7.16 5.96
N ASP A 43 -5.93 7.67 6.31
CA ASP A 43 -7.14 7.71 5.51
C ASP A 43 -7.87 9.05 5.69
N GLY A 44 -9.02 9.18 5.04
CA GLY A 44 -9.85 10.36 5.01
C GLY A 44 -9.41 11.35 3.92
N PRO A 45 -10.18 12.43 3.72
CA PRO A 45 -10.02 13.34 2.58
C PRO A 45 -8.66 14.05 2.54
N PHE A 46 -7.98 14.14 3.68
CA PHE A 46 -6.69 14.84 3.87
C PHE A 46 -5.59 13.94 4.44
N CYS A 47 -5.79 12.61 4.47
CA CYS A 47 -4.87 11.64 5.05
C CYS A 47 -4.47 11.94 6.51
N LYS A 48 -5.44 12.37 7.34
CA LYS A 48 -5.23 12.67 8.77
C LYS A 48 -5.76 11.58 9.70
N LYS A 49 -6.69 10.75 9.22
CA LYS A 49 -7.29 9.70 10.03
C LYS A 49 -6.32 8.52 10.06
N GLU A 50 -5.72 8.25 11.20
CA GLU A 50 -4.83 7.11 11.34
C GLU A 50 -5.59 5.79 11.11
N ILE A 51 -5.00 4.88 10.33
CA ILE A 51 -5.49 3.51 10.13
C ILE A 51 -4.38 2.54 10.59
N SER A 52 -4.47 2.13 11.85
CA SER A 52 -3.50 1.26 12.51
C SER A 52 -4.21 0.09 13.18
N ALA A 53 -3.50 -1.04 13.28
CA ALA A 53 -3.91 -2.15 14.14
C ALA A 53 -3.11 -2.10 15.45
N LEU A 54 -3.78 -2.41 16.56
CA LEU A 54 -3.13 -2.62 17.85
C LEU A 54 -2.98 -4.12 18.08
N PHE A 55 -1.77 -4.55 18.40
CA PHE A 55 -1.45 -5.94 18.71
C PHE A 55 -1.07 -6.04 20.17
N GLU A 56 -1.79 -6.86 20.92
CA GLU A 56 -1.37 -7.31 22.24
C GLU A 56 -0.38 -8.48 22.11
N SER A 57 0.26 -8.85 23.22
CA SER A 57 1.12 -10.02 23.27
C SER A 57 0.37 -11.26 22.74
N GLU A 58 1.04 -12.07 21.94
CA GLU A 58 0.49 -13.29 21.32
C GLU A 58 -0.60 -13.08 20.25
N THR A 59 -0.95 -11.83 19.93
CA THR A 59 -1.89 -11.56 18.83
C THR A 59 -1.17 -11.44 17.48
N SER A 60 -1.81 -11.93 16.42
CA SER A 60 -1.32 -11.81 15.05
C SER A 60 -2.48 -11.67 14.07
N LEU A 61 -2.21 -11.05 12.92
CA LEU A 61 -3.14 -10.99 11.80
C LEU A 61 -2.55 -11.81 10.66
N THR A 62 -3.23 -12.89 10.30
CA THR A 62 -2.83 -13.75 9.18
C THR A 62 -3.78 -13.54 8.03
N TYR A 63 -3.23 -13.23 6.86
CA TYR A 63 -3.98 -13.13 5.61
C TYR A 63 -3.47 -14.17 4.63
N THR A 64 -4.35 -15.08 4.22
CA THR A 64 -4.05 -16.09 3.22
C THR A 64 -4.51 -15.58 1.85
N LEU A 65 -3.55 -15.31 0.96
CA LEU A 65 -3.82 -14.95 -0.43
C LEU A 65 -4.24 -16.20 -1.19
N GLU A 66 -5.53 -16.36 -1.45
CA GLU A 66 -6.00 -17.40 -2.37
C GLU A 66 -5.61 -17.03 -3.81
N LYS A 67 -4.77 -17.86 -4.44
CA LYS A 67 -4.50 -17.75 -5.88
C LYS A 67 -5.80 -18.07 -6.61
N SER A 68 -6.52 -17.05 -7.06
CA SER A 68 -7.67 -17.26 -7.93
C SER A 68 -7.20 -17.95 -9.21
N PRO A 69 -7.69 -19.15 -9.55
CA PRO A 69 -7.43 -19.71 -10.87
C PRO A 69 -8.12 -18.78 -11.87
N ILE A 70 -7.36 -18.18 -12.78
CA ILE A 70 -7.93 -17.45 -13.92
C ILE A 70 -8.67 -18.51 -14.75
N VAL A 71 -9.98 -18.65 -14.54
CA VAL A 71 -10.84 -19.44 -15.42
C VAL A 71 -11.04 -18.62 -16.67
N VAL A 72 -10.19 -18.82 -17.67
CA VAL A 72 -10.42 -18.32 -19.02
C VAL A 72 -11.64 -19.08 -19.57
N LYS A 73 -12.85 -18.52 -19.35
CA LYS A 73 -14.03 -18.96 -20.08
C LYS A 73 -13.92 -18.39 -21.49
N ASN A 74 -13.23 -19.12 -22.38
CA ASN A 74 -13.81 -19.57 -23.63
C ASN A 74 -12.92 -20.56 -24.38
N LEU A 75 -13.63 -21.53 -24.95
CA LEU A 75 -13.21 -22.78 -25.57
C LEU A 75 -12.35 -22.53 -26.82
N SER A 76 -11.25 -23.26 -26.97
CA SER A 76 -11.25 -24.49 -27.79
C SER A 76 -9.87 -24.95 -28.27
N ASP A 77 -8.75 -24.29 -27.95
CA ASP A 77 -7.42 -24.79 -28.32
C ASP A 77 -6.32 -24.17 -27.44
N LEU A 78 -5.97 -24.81 -26.33
CA LEU A 78 -4.56 -25.01 -25.95
C LEU A 78 -4.47 -26.02 -24.81
N SER A 79 -3.85 -27.15 -25.10
CA SER A 79 -3.35 -28.08 -24.10
C SER A 79 -2.32 -27.38 -23.20
N SER A 80 -2.22 -27.86 -21.96
CA SER A 80 -1.41 -27.31 -20.87
C SER A 80 -2.03 -26.07 -20.21
N ALA A 81 -2.45 -26.28 -18.96
CA ALA A 81 -2.62 -25.22 -17.99
C ALA A 81 -1.32 -24.42 -17.92
N VAL A 82 -1.24 -23.34 -18.70
CA VAL A 82 -0.30 -22.27 -18.42
C VAL A 82 -0.85 -21.61 -17.16
N SER A 83 -0.46 -22.16 -16.02
CA SER A 83 -0.32 -21.38 -14.80
C SER A 83 0.58 -20.23 -15.22
N SER A 84 -0.01 -19.07 -15.52
CA SER A 84 0.74 -17.85 -15.44
C SER A 84 1.16 -17.77 -13.98
N ASP A 85 2.37 -18.25 -13.71
CA ASP A 85 3.20 -17.58 -12.74
C ASP A 85 3.14 -16.11 -13.12
N ILE A 86 2.24 -15.39 -12.45
CA ILE A 86 2.49 -14.01 -12.12
C ILE A 86 3.71 -14.09 -11.21
N THR A 87 4.89 -14.33 -11.79
CA THR A 87 6.15 -14.02 -11.15
C THR A 87 5.99 -12.56 -10.77
N LEU A 88 5.79 -12.30 -9.48
CA LEU A 88 5.77 -10.96 -8.91
C LEU A 88 7.19 -10.41 -9.07
N LEU A 89 7.51 -9.93 -10.29
CA LEU A 89 8.86 -9.48 -10.68
C LEU A 89 9.37 -8.34 -9.77
N LYS A 90 8.46 -7.68 -9.06
CA LYS A 90 8.75 -6.68 -8.05
C LYS A 90 7.57 -6.50 -7.09
N GLU A 91 7.84 -6.60 -5.80
CA GLU A 91 6.91 -6.27 -4.73
C GLU A 91 7.42 -5.04 -3.98
N ASN A 92 6.52 -4.11 -3.63
CA ASN A 92 6.87 -2.97 -2.79
C ASN A 92 6.09 -3.09 -1.48
N ILE A 93 6.79 -3.43 -0.41
CA ILE A 93 6.22 -3.55 0.93
C ILE A 93 6.62 -2.31 1.73
N ALA A 94 5.62 -1.59 2.26
CA ALA A 94 5.83 -0.46 3.14
C ALA A 94 4.84 -0.54 4.31
N PHE A 95 5.37 -0.48 5.54
CA PHE A 95 4.56 -0.41 6.74
C PHE A 95 5.26 0.45 7.81
N ARG A 96 4.49 0.95 8.77
CA ARG A 96 4.99 1.70 9.93
C ARG A 96 4.62 0.95 11.19
N PHE A 97 5.53 0.92 12.15
CA PHE A 97 5.31 0.27 13.43
C PHE A 97 5.83 1.15 14.57
N ARG A 98 5.30 0.90 15.77
CA ARG A 98 5.79 1.48 17.02
C ARG A 98 5.66 0.41 18.10
N THR A 99 6.77 0.04 18.73
CA THR A 99 6.81 -0.96 19.80
C THR A 99 7.94 -0.63 20.77
N VAL A 100 7.82 -1.13 22.00
CA VAL A 100 8.89 -1.10 23.02
C VAL A 100 9.49 -2.49 23.28
N HIS A 101 8.90 -3.53 22.66
CA HIS A 101 9.27 -4.92 22.89
C HIS A 101 10.28 -5.41 21.86
N THR A 102 11.34 -6.07 22.35
CA THR A 102 12.30 -6.81 21.52
C THR A 102 12.76 -8.09 22.24
N PRO A 103 12.98 -9.20 21.52
CA PRO A 103 12.81 -9.36 20.08
C PRO A 103 11.34 -9.44 19.66
N CYS A 104 11.00 -8.96 18.46
CA CYS A 104 9.63 -8.97 17.95
C CYS A 104 9.60 -9.20 16.43
N MET A 105 8.68 -10.05 15.96
CA MET A 105 8.40 -10.23 14.53
C MET A 105 7.32 -9.25 14.09
N LEU A 106 7.63 -8.43 13.08
CA LEU A 106 6.75 -7.36 12.59
C LEU A 106 5.95 -7.78 11.36
N LEU A 107 6.57 -8.57 10.49
CA LEU A 107 5.97 -9.08 9.26
C LEU A 107 6.58 -10.44 8.92
N TYR A 108 5.72 -11.36 8.49
CA TYR A 108 6.11 -12.66 7.95
C TYR A 108 5.27 -12.95 6.71
N ILE A 109 5.93 -13.25 5.60
CA ILE A 109 5.33 -13.66 4.35
C ILE A 109 6.01 -14.95 3.93
N SER A 110 5.24 -15.96 3.56
CA SER A 110 5.76 -17.25 3.12
C SER A 110 5.01 -17.74 1.89
N SER A 111 5.75 -18.36 0.97
CA SER A 111 5.21 -19.15 -0.13
C SER A 111 5.05 -20.61 0.27
N LEU A 112 4.21 -21.35 -0.47
CA LEU A 112 4.09 -22.80 -0.37
C LEU A 112 5.40 -23.52 -0.77
N ASP A 113 6.21 -22.89 -1.62
CA ASP A 113 7.48 -23.43 -2.10
C ASP A 113 8.64 -23.24 -1.10
N GLY A 114 8.36 -22.72 0.10
CA GLY A 114 9.33 -22.55 1.18
C GLY A 114 10.13 -21.24 1.16
N GLU A 115 9.88 -20.37 0.18
CA GLU A 115 10.42 -19.01 0.16
C GLU A 115 9.73 -18.13 1.20
N TYR A 116 10.46 -17.24 1.86
CA TYR A 116 9.86 -16.35 2.86
C TYR A 116 10.59 -15.01 2.99
N VAL A 117 9.84 -14.02 3.46
CA VAL A 117 10.34 -12.70 3.89
C VAL A 117 9.91 -12.50 5.33
N ALA A 118 10.86 -12.22 6.21
CA ALA A 118 10.61 -11.90 7.60
C ALA A 118 11.25 -10.56 7.97
N VAL A 119 10.46 -9.67 8.56
CA VAL A 119 10.96 -8.41 9.15
C VAL A 119 10.88 -8.53 10.66
N THR A 120 12.04 -8.47 11.32
CA THR A 120 12.15 -8.64 12.77
C THR A 120 12.90 -7.47 13.41
N LEU A 121 12.49 -7.12 14.62
CA LEU A 121 13.19 -6.18 15.47
C LEU A 121 13.99 -6.99 16.50
N SER A 122 15.32 -6.99 16.38
CA SER A 122 16.21 -7.79 17.22
C SER A 122 16.65 -7.06 18.50
N LYS A 123 16.83 -5.74 18.44
CA LYS A 123 17.23 -4.88 19.54
C LYS A 123 16.53 -3.53 19.42
N ASN A 124 16.28 -2.89 20.55
CA ASN A 124 15.75 -1.53 20.55
C ASN A 124 16.78 -0.56 19.94
N GLY A 125 16.31 0.32 19.07
CA GLY A 125 17.10 1.44 18.56
C GLY A 125 17.45 2.41 19.69
N LYS A 126 18.64 3.00 19.67
CA LYS A 126 18.98 4.12 20.54
C LYS A 126 18.33 5.37 19.96
N SER A 127 17.42 6.01 20.70
CA SER A 127 16.94 7.35 20.34
C SER A 127 18.06 8.34 20.61
N ASN A 128 18.61 8.94 19.55
CA ASN A 128 19.32 10.21 19.70
C ASN A 128 18.23 11.29 19.66
N GLU A 129 17.93 11.87 20.83
CA GLU A 129 17.22 13.16 20.90
C GLU A 129 17.98 14.24 20.13
#